data_AF-Q6YFG7-F1
#
_entry.id   AF-Q6YFG7-F1
#
_cell.length_a   1.000
_cell.length_b   1.000
_cell.length_c   1.000
_cell.angle_alpha   90.00
_cell.angle_beta   90.00
_cell.angle_gamma   90.00
#
_symmetry.space_group_name_H-M   'P 1'
#
loop_
_entity.id
_entity.type
_entity.pdbx_description
1 polymer ?
#
loop_
_entity_poly.entity_id
_entity_poly.type
_entity_poly.pdbx_seq_one_letter_code
_entity_poly.pdbx_strand_id
1 'polypeptide(L)'
;LAQFIYNSHKPKFESSSFLEDIGKHYEQPHGLLGLQKQLLTNVLGGKNQRISGVSEGTRKVEEALQAKKVLIVLDDINDHDVLNVLLGTSTLHTQ
;
A
#
# COMPACT_ATOMS: atom_id res chain seq x y z
N LEU A 1 2.07 -17.27 -3.86
CA LEU A 1 0.92 -17.47 -2.93
C LEU A 1 0.11 -16.17 -2.77
N ALA A 2 0.76 -15.05 -2.47
CA ALA A 2 0.12 -13.75 -2.25
C ALA A 2 -0.83 -13.32 -3.38
N GLN A 3 -0.42 -13.46 -4.64
CA GLN A 3 -1.26 -13.13 -5.80
C GLN A 3 -2.58 -13.95 -5.86
N PHE A 4 -2.54 -15.23 -5.47
CA PHE A 4 -3.74 -16.06 -5.41
C PHE A 4 -4.70 -15.61 -4.31
N ILE A 5 -4.18 -15.26 -3.12
CA ILE A 5 -4.96 -14.70 -2.02
C ILE A 5 -5.62 -13.39 -2.46
N TYR A 6 -4.84 -12.50 -3.09
CA TYR A 6 -5.34 -11.24 -3.64
C TYR A 6 -6.52 -11.47 -4.60
N ASN A 7 -6.33 -12.32 -5.63
CA ASN A 7 -7.35 -12.54 -6.65
C ASN A 7 -8.62 -13.21 -6.10
N SER A 8 -8.50 -14.12 -5.13
CA SER A 8 -9.64 -14.81 -4.51
C SER A 8 -10.44 -13.92 -3.56
N HIS A 9 -9.84 -12.89 -2.97
CA HIS A 9 -10.47 -12.04 -1.96
C HIS A 9 -10.86 -10.66 -2.47
N LYS A 10 -10.21 -10.12 -3.51
CA LYS A 10 -10.47 -8.77 -4.03
C LYS A 10 -11.96 -8.47 -4.31
N PRO A 11 -12.82 -9.41 -4.76
CA PRO A 11 -14.23 -9.08 -5.02
C PRO A 11 -15.05 -8.75 -3.77
N LYS A 12 -14.52 -9.02 -2.56
CA LYS A 12 -15.20 -8.81 -1.26
C LYS A 12 -14.90 -7.42 -0.64
N PHE A 13 -14.14 -6.59 -1.33
CA PHE A 13 -13.66 -5.29 -0.86
C PHE A 13 -14.02 -4.20 -1.88
N GLU A 14 -14.11 -2.95 -1.42
CA GLU A 14 -14.47 -1.81 -2.28
C GLU A 14 -13.32 -1.41 -3.21
N SER A 15 -12.09 -1.54 -2.72
CA SER A 15 -10.89 -1.41 -3.52
C SER A 15 -9.81 -2.37 -3.03
N SER A 16 -8.78 -2.55 -3.84
CA SER A 16 -7.73 -3.51 -3.52
C SER A 16 -6.41 -3.12 -4.18
N SER A 17 -5.30 -3.45 -3.52
CA SER A 17 -3.95 -3.25 -4.05
C SER A 17 -3.10 -4.47 -3.77
N PHE A 18 -2.38 -4.91 -4.80
CA PHE A 18 -1.31 -5.89 -4.69
C PHE A 18 0.01 -5.18 -4.94
N LEU A 19 0.94 -5.31 -3.99
CA LEU A 19 2.30 -4.80 -4.10
C LEU A 19 3.26 -5.98 -3.96
N GLU A 20 4.11 -6.18 -4.95
CA GLU A 20 5.11 -7.25 -4.99
C GLU A 20 6.53 -6.68 -4.94
N ASP A 21 7.51 -7.54 -4.68
CA ASP A 21 8.94 -7.17 -4.63
C ASP A 21 9.22 -5.97 -3.70
N ILE A 22 8.50 -5.87 -2.57
CA ILE A 22 8.56 -4.70 -1.69
C ILE A 22 9.97 -4.48 -1.14
N GLY A 23 10.66 -5.56 -0.74
CA GLY A 23 12.05 -5.50 -0.30
C GLY A 23 12.95 -4.84 -1.33
N LYS A 24 12.87 -5.28 -2.60
CA LYS A 24 13.67 -4.71 -3.70
C LYS A 24 13.32 -3.25 -3.98
N HIS A 25 12.02 -2.91 -3.97
CA HIS A 25 11.59 -1.53 -4.18
C HIS A 25 12.03 -0.61 -3.04
N TYR A 26 12.03 -1.09 -1.79
CA TYR A 26 12.45 -0.28 -0.65
C TYR A 26 13.93 0.13 -0.74
N GLU A 27 14.78 -0.76 -1.23
CA GLU A 27 16.22 -0.50 -1.43
C GLU A 27 16.51 0.49 -2.57
N GLN A 28 15.56 0.71 -3.48
CA GLN A 28 15.76 1.60 -4.64
C GLN A 28 15.50 3.07 -4.30
N PRO A 29 16.26 4.01 -4.91
CA PRO A 29 15.96 5.43 -4.83
C PRO A 29 14.51 5.71 -5.23
N HIS A 30 13.78 6.40 -4.36
CA HIS A 30 12.35 6.73 -4.55
C HIS A 30 11.39 5.54 -4.63
N GLY A 31 11.83 4.29 -4.41
CA GLY A 31 10.96 3.13 -4.58
C GLY A 31 9.80 3.11 -3.59
N LEU A 32 10.02 3.51 -2.34
CA LEU A 32 8.95 3.68 -1.36
C LEU A 32 7.88 4.70 -1.78
N LEU A 33 8.31 5.82 -2.37
CA LEU A 33 7.38 6.83 -2.92
C LEU A 33 6.59 6.26 -4.11
N GLY A 34 7.22 5.41 -4.92
CA GLY A 34 6.57 4.66 -5.99
C GLY A 34 5.48 3.72 -5.46
N LEU A 35 5.80 2.94 -4.41
CA LEU A 35 4.85 2.04 -3.76
C LEU A 35 3.64 2.78 -3.20
N GLN A 36 3.86 3.93 -2.54
CA GLN A 36 2.77 4.77 -2.03
C GLN A 36 1.89 5.32 -3.16
N LYS A 37 2.48 5.76 -4.28
CA LYS A 37 1.74 6.21 -5.46
C LYS A 37 0.88 5.10 -6.04
N GLN A 38 1.45 3.91 -6.22
CA GLN A 38 0.73 2.74 -6.72
C GLN A 38 -0.42 2.37 -5.79
N LEU A 39 -0.18 2.29 -4.48
CA LEU A 39 -1.20 1.99 -3.48
C LEU A 39 -2.35 2.99 -3.56
N LEU A 40 -2.05 4.29 -3.52
CA LEU A 40 -3.09 5.33 -3.59
C LEU A 40 -3.87 5.30 -4.90
N THR A 41 -3.20 5.05 -6.04
CA THR A 41 -3.87 4.90 -7.33
C THR A 41 -4.85 3.72 -7.33
N ASN A 42 -4.42 2.57 -6.80
CA ASN A 42 -5.25 1.36 -6.72
C ASN A 42 -6.45 1.55 -5.75
N VAL A 43 -6.22 2.18 -4.61
CA VAL A 43 -7.25 2.33 -3.56
C VAL A 43 -8.27 3.42 -3.91
N LEU A 44 -7.82 4.55 -4.45
CA LEU A 44 -8.67 5.70 -4.73
C LEU A 44 -9.28 5.65 -6.14
N GLY A 45 -8.82 4.74 -7.02
CA GLY A 45 -9.40 4.52 -8.35
C GLY A 45 -9.19 5.69 -9.32
N GLY A 46 -8.09 6.44 -9.19
CA GLY A 46 -7.82 7.67 -9.95
C GLY A 46 -6.45 7.72 -10.63
N LYS A 47 -6.22 8.75 -11.46
CA LYS A 47 -4.91 9.03 -12.10
C LYS A 47 -3.78 9.11 -11.06
N ASN A 48 -2.54 8.86 -11.49
CA ASN A 48 -1.33 8.91 -10.67
C ASN A 48 -1.40 9.98 -9.58
N GLN A 49 -1.40 9.51 -8.33
CA GLN A 49 -1.57 10.36 -7.17
C GLN A 49 -0.33 11.25 -7.04
N ARG A 50 -0.57 12.56 -7.03
CA ARG A 50 0.50 13.54 -6.87
C ARG A 50 0.87 13.60 -5.40
N ILE A 51 1.92 12.88 -5.07
CA ILE A 51 2.65 13.00 -3.80
C ILE A 51 4.10 13.37 -4.11
N SER A 52 4.61 14.31 -3.32
CA SER A 52 5.93 14.94 -3.48
C SER A 52 6.99 14.34 -2.56
N GLY A 53 6.56 13.61 -1.52
CA GLY A 53 7.46 12.96 -0.57
C GLY A 53 6.79 11.86 0.22
N VAL A 54 7.61 11.05 0.89
CA VAL A 54 7.17 9.84 1.60
C VAL A 54 6.21 10.17 2.74
N SER A 55 6.50 11.19 3.54
CA SER A 55 5.62 11.60 4.65
C SER A 55 4.23 12.03 4.17
N GLU A 56 4.15 12.79 3.06
CA GLU A 56 2.88 13.14 2.43
C GLU A 56 2.13 11.90 1.93
N GLY A 57 2.88 10.96 1.34
CA GLY A 57 2.35 9.67 0.87
C GLY A 57 1.76 8.84 1.99
N THR A 58 2.47 8.69 3.12
CA THR A 58 2.02 7.92 4.29
C THR A 58 0.70 8.46 4.81
N ARG A 59 0.62 9.78 5.02
CA ARG A 59 -0.60 10.44 5.51
C ARG A 59 -1.79 10.21 4.59
N LYS A 60 -1.59 10.34 3.27
CA LYS A 60 -2.64 10.09 2.27
C LYS A 60 -3.05 8.62 2.23
N VAL A 61 -2.11 7.69 2.43
CA VAL A 61 -2.42 6.27 2.51
C VAL A 61 -3.30 6.02 3.72
N GLU A 62 -2.93 6.54 4.90
CA GLU A 62 -3.75 6.41 6.11
C GLU A 62 -5.18 6.94 5.90
N GLU A 63 -5.33 8.14 5.33
CA GLU A 63 -6.64 8.72 5.00
C GLU A 63 -7.45 7.82 4.05
N ALA A 64 -6.80 7.25 3.02
CA ALA A 64 -7.45 6.39 2.04
C ALA A 64 -7.94 5.07 2.67
N LEU A 65 -7.17 4.50 3.60
CA LEU A 65 -7.51 3.26 4.30
C LEU A 65 -8.59 3.44 5.36
N GLN A 66 -8.72 4.63 5.93
CA GLN A 66 -9.81 4.98 6.84
C GLN A 66 -11.13 5.23 6.11
N ALA A 67 -11.08 5.63 4.83
CA ALA A 67 -12.26 6.04 4.08
C ALA A 67 -13.07 4.87 3.47
N LYS A 68 -12.46 3.71 3.24
CA LYS A 68 -13.07 2.59 2.49
C LYS A 68 -12.61 1.24 3.00
N LYS A 69 -13.41 0.19 2.73
CA LYS A 69 -12.98 -1.19 2.97
C LYS A 69 -12.00 -1.65 1.88
N VAL A 70 -10.71 -1.70 2.21
CA VAL A 70 -9.61 -2.01 1.26
C VAL A 70 -8.97 -3.36 1.54
N LEU A 71 -8.69 -4.15 0.50
CA LEU A 71 -7.78 -5.30 0.57
C LEU A 71 -6.37 -4.87 0.15
N ILE A 72 -5.41 -4.98 1.05
CA ILE A 72 -3.99 -4.83 0.71
C ILE A 72 -3.32 -6.19 0.86
N VAL A 73 -2.62 -6.63 -0.18
CA VAL A 73 -1.74 -7.79 -0.11
C VAL A 73 -0.34 -7.33 -0.49
N LEU A 74 0.60 -7.62 0.40
CA LEU A 74 2.00 -7.21 0.32
C LEU A 74 2.85 -8.47 0.23
N ASP A 75 3.67 -8.57 -0.83
CA ASP A 75 4.58 -9.69 -1.06
C ASP A 75 6.04 -9.24 -0.89
N ASP A 76 6.89 -10.14 -0.38
CA ASP A 76 8.32 -9.90 -0.17
C ASP A 76 8.64 -8.71 0.76
N ILE A 77 8.02 -8.68 1.96
CA ILE A 77 8.38 -7.72 3.02
C ILE A 77 9.44 -8.34 3.92
N ASN A 78 10.61 -7.72 3.95
CA ASN A 78 11.72 -8.17 4.78
C ASN A 78 11.88 -7.37 6.09
N ASP A 79 11.21 -6.21 6.20
CA ASP A 79 11.34 -5.32 7.34
C ASP A 79 9.98 -4.67 7.71
N HIS A 80 9.62 -4.76 8.98
CA HIS A 80 8.39 -4.19 9.53
C HIS A 80 8.37 -2.66 9.50
N ASP A 81 9.53 -2.00 9.49
CA ASP A 81 9.60 -0.54 9.36
C ASP A 81 9.08 -0.06 8.00
N VAL A 82 9.21 -0.90 6.96
CA VAL A 82 8.62 -0.61 5.63
C VAL A 82 7.10 -0.50 5.72
N LEU A 83 6.45 -1.35 6.54
CA LEU A 83 5.00 -1.31 6.73
C LEU A 83 4.56 0.00 7.39
N ASN A 84 5.27 0.41 8.44
CA ASN A 84 4.98 1.65 9.17
C ASN A 84 5.07 2.87 8.25
N VAL A 85 6.06 2.92 7.38
CA VAL A 85 6.21 4.05 6.45
C VAL A 85 5.24 3.96 5.27
N LEU A 86 4.94 2.75 4.77
CA LEU A 86 4.04 2.57 3.63
C LEU A 86 2.57 2.82 4.00
N LEU A 87 2.11 2.27 5.12
CA LEU A 87 0.70 2.25 5.52
C LEU A 87 0.37 3.26 6.63
N GLY A 88 1.39 3.75 7.33
CA GLY A 88 1.23 4.55 8.54
C GLY A 88 1.03 3.69 9.79
N THR A 89 1.37 4.24 10.95
CA THR A 89 1.30 3.52 12.24
C THR A 89 -0.13 3.39 12.75
N SER A 90 -1.05 4.22 12.25
CA SER A 90 -2.43 4.30 12.73
C SER A 90 -3.35 3.21 12.14
N THR A 91 -2.92 2.58 11.04
CA THR A 91 -3.73 1.65 10.24
C THR A 91 -3.50 0.18 10.59
N LEU A 92 -2.45 -0.13 11.37
CA LEU A 92 -2.13 -1.50 11.78
C LEU A 92 -2.88 -1.86 13.07
N HIS A 93 -4.11 -2.37 12.95
CA HIS A 93 -4.68 -3.25 13.97
C HIS A 93 -4.32 -4.68 13.60
N THR A 94 -3.26 -5.19 14.21
CA THR A 94 -2.95 -6.63 14.17
C THR A 94 -4.00 -7.35 15.01
N GLN A 95 -4.90 -8.08 14.35
CA GLN A 95 -5.73 -9.11 14.97
C GLN A 95 -5.02 -10.46 14.87
#